data_AF-Q17VI8-F1
#
_entry.id   AF-Q17VI8-F1
#
_cell.length_a   1.000
_cell.length_b   1.000
_cell.length_c   1.000
_cell.angle_alpha   90.00
_cell.angle_beta   90.00
_cell.angle_gamma   90.00
#
_symmetry.space_group_name_H-M   'P 1'
#
loop_
_entity.id
_entity.type
_entity.pdbx_description
1 polymer ?
#
loop_
_entity_poly.entity_id
_entity_poly.type
_entity_poly.pdbx_seq_one_letter_code
_entity_poly.pdbx_strand_id
1 'polypeptide(L)'
;MYLVLLERKEDLKPLVKKGKEESGMLGNLRVFLCTHDQDMSDEALVEHYKDKDALLSCFSLENSGEGTDTPNLDKPIIAREYQLAWSDTSCTVPKEYQNKKCNNQRHEALQLVDKNHKDFAKRKILIHVGNSAHDTLGCILLGMQHDEDMIYKSSEAVKRFFDLVKEKGADQFVFKIIDKV
;
A
#
# COMPACT_ATOMS: atom_id res chain seq x y z
N MET A 1 10.29 -2.13 16.45
CA MET A 1 9.92 -1.50 15.16
C MET A 1 9.60 -2.60 14.16
N TYR A 2 8.64 -2.35 13.27
CA TYR A 2 8.16 -3.28 12.25
C TYR A 2 8.47 -2.73 10.86
N LEU A 3 8.78 -3.62 9.93
CA LEU A 3 9.00 -3.31 8.51
C LEU A 3 7.76 -3.76 7.74
N VAL A 4 7.15 -2.85 6.99
CA VAL A 4 6.25 -3.20 5.88
C VAL A 4 7.08 -3.12 4.60
N LEU A 5 7.30 -4.26 3.97
CA LEU A 5 8.05 -4.38 2.73
C LEU A 5 7.07 -4.60 1.59
N LEU A 6 6.95 -3.59 0.71
CA LEU A 6 6.22 -3.69 -0.55
C LEU A 6 7.23 -3.82 -1.69
N GLU A 7 7.27 -4.99 -2.30
CA GLU A 7 8.10 -5.27 -3.47
C GLU A 7 7.22 -5.30 -4.72
N ARG A 8 7.46 -4.38 -5.65
CA ARG A 8 6.83 -4.38 -6.97
C ARG A 8 7.35 -5.56 -7.79
N LYS A 9 6.48 -6.22 -8.53
CA LYS A 9 6.80 -7.44 -9.29
C LYS A 9 6.63 -7.23 -10.78
N GLU A 10 5.40 -7.01 -11.25
CA GLU A 10 5.09 -6.92 -12.66
C GLU A 10 3.86 -6.05 -12.93
N ASP A 11 3.70 -5.62 -14.18
CA ASP A 11 2.48 -4.93 -14.59
C ASP A 11 1.47 -5.98 -15.08
N LEU A 12 0.24 -5.89 -14.58
CA LEU A 12 -0.89 -6.73 -14.97
C LEU A 12 -1.45 -6.32 -16.33
N LYS A 13 -2.28 -7.20 -16.91
CA LYS A 13 -2.95 -6.91 -18.17
C LYS A 13 -3.79 -5.64 -18.07
N PRO A 14 -3.77 -4.77 -19.10
CA PRO A 14 -4.61 -3.58 -19.11
C PRO A 14 -6.09 -3.95 -19.11
N LEU A 15 -6.88 -3.23 -18.31
CA LEU A 15 -8.34 -3.34 -18.26
C LEU A 15 -8.97 -2.06 -18.80
N VAL A 16 -10.00 -2.21 -19.63
CA VAL A 16 -10.79 -1.07 -20.13
C VAL A 16 -12.06 -0.93 -19.31
N LYS A 17 -12.23 0.20 -18.62
CA LYS A 17 -13.49 0.58 -17.95
C LYS A 17 -13.88 1.98 -18.36
N LYS A 18 -15.14 2.17 -18.74
CA LYS A 18 -15.69 3.48 -19.17
C LYS A 18 -14.84 4.18 -20.24
N GLY A 19 -14.22 3.41 -21.15
CA GLY A 19 -13.37 3.93 -22.22
C GLY A 19 -11.96 4.36 -21.79
N LYS A 20 -11.57 4.19 -20.53
CA LYS A 20 -10.20 4.38 -20.03
C LYS A 20 -9.53 3.01 -19.94
N GLU A 21 -8.35 2.88 -20.52
CA GLU A 21 -7.48 1.72 -20.37
C GLU A 21 -6.49 2.00 -19.23
N GLU A 22 -6.40 1.09 -18.26
CA GLU A 22 -5.48 1.18 -17.12
C GLU A 22 -4.88 -0.19 -16.84
N SER A 23 -3.58 -0.22 -16.56
CA SER A 23 -2.86 -1.40 -16.06
C SER A 23 -2.46 -1.16 -14.60
N GLY A 24 -2.43 -2.23 -13.82
CA GLY A 24 -2.03 -2.19 -12.42
C GLY A 24 -0.67 -2.82 -12.21
N MET A 25 0.15 -2.24 -11.34
CA MET A 25 1.43 -2.81 -10.94
C MET A 25 1.24 -3.69 -9.72
N LEU A 26 1.39 -5.00 -9.91
CA LEU A 26 1.30 -6.00 -8.85
C LEU A 26 2.56 -5.94 -7.97
N GLY A 27 2.37 -6.09 -6.67
CA GLY A 27 3.44 -6.27 -5.72
C GLY A 27 3.09 -7.26 -4.62
N ASN A 28 4.10 -7.60 -3.82
CA ASN A 28 3.95 -8.36 -2.59
C ASN A 28 4.12 -7.41 -1.41
N LEU A 29 3.16 -7.38 -0.49
CA LEU A 29 3.27 -6.70 0.79
C LEU A 29 3.49 -7.73 1.89
N ARG A 30 4.62 -7.61 2.58
CA ARG A 30 4.99 -8.47 3.71
C ARG A 30 5.36 -7.63 4.92
N VAL A 31 4.94 -8.06 6.10
CA VAL A 31 5.21 -7.34 7.36
C VAL A 31 6.10 -8.19 8.26
N PHE A 32 7.19 -7.61 8.75
CA PHE A 32 8.17 -8.28 9.59
C PHE A 32 8.47 -7.49 10.86
N LEU A 33 8.96 -8.18 11.88
CA LEU A 33 9.72 -7.52 12.94
C LEU A 33 11.07 -7.07 12.37
N CYS A 34 11.46 -5.81 12.58
CA CYS A 34 12.76 -5.33 12.09
C CYS A 34 13.90 -6.08 12.76
N THR A 35 14.69 -6.79 11.97
CA THR A 35 15.86 -7.58 12.40
C THR A 35 17.08 -7.36 11.50
N HIS A 36 17.09 -6.23 10.78
CA HIS A 36 18.10 -5.87 9.79
C HIS A 36 18.79 -4.57 10.22
N ASP A 37 19.97 -4.32 9.66
CA ASP A 37 20.69 -3.05 9.85
C ASP A 37 20.09 -1.96 8.96
N GLN A 38 20.08 -0.72 9.44
CA GLN A 38 19.37 0.40 8.77
C GLN A 38 19.95 0.78 7.40
N ASP A 39 21.20 0.41 7.12
CA ASP A 39 21.94 0.82 5.91
C ASP A 39 22.01 -0.27 4.83
N MET A 40 21.19 -1.32 4.94
CA MET A 40 21.16 -2.39 3.93
C MET A 40 20.61 -1.86 2.59
N SER A 41 21.20 -2.30 1.47
CA SER A 41 20.64 -2.04 0.15
C SER A 41 19.31 -2.76 -0.04
N ASP A 42 18.53 -2.33 -1.01
CA ASP A 42 17.22 -2.93 -1.33
C ASP A 42 17.34 -4.42 -1.66
N GLU A 43 18.36 -4.82 -2.41
CA GLU A 43 18.62 -6.23 -2.76
C GLU A 43 18.97 -7.06 -1.53
N ALA A 44 19.83 -6.52 -0.66
CA ALA A 44 20.22 -7.20 0.57
C ALA A 44 19.03 -7.31 1.54
N LEU A 45 18.15 -6.29 1.58
CA LEU A 45 16.94 -6.30 2.39
C LEU A 45 15.97 -7.39 1.94
N VAL A 46 15.72 -7.49 0.63
CA VAL A 46 14.86 -8.53 0.06
C VAL A 46 15.41 -9.92 0.37
N GLU A 47 16.72 -10.14 0.19
CA GLU A 47 17.33 -11.43 0.49
C GLU A 47 17.26 -11.76 1.99
N HIS A 48 17.47 -10.78 2.88
CA HIS A 48 17.39 -10.99 4.33
C HIS A 48 16.01 -11.46 4.82
N TYR A 49 14.93 -10.99 4.18
CA TYR A 49 13.55 -11.35 4.56
C TYR A 49 12.93 -12.44 3.69
N LYS A 50 13.65 -12.96 2.70
CA LYS A 50 13.13 -13.95 1.74
C LYS A 50 12.54 -15.19 2.40
N ASP A 51 13.28 -15.78 3.35
CA ASP A 51 12.90 -17.02 4.03
C ASP A 51 12.34 -16.80 5.45
N LYS A 52 12.06 -15.54 5.81
CA LYS A 52 11.50 -15.22 7.13
C LYS A 52 9.99 -15.30 7.10
N ASP A 53 9.41 -15.79 8.19
CA ASP A 53 7.97 -15.78 8.37
C ASP A 53 7.47 -14.34 8.56
N ALA A 54 6.59 -13.91 7.67
CA ALA A 54 5.93 -12.62 7.75
C ALA A 54 4.75 -12.68 8.74
N LEU A 55 4.61 -11.65 9.57
CA LEU A 55 3.44 -11.43 10.44
C LEU A 55 2.16 -11.25 9.61
N LEU A 56 2.32 -10.70 8.41
CA LEU A 56 1.30 -10.57 7.39
C LEU A 56 1.94 -10.70 6.02
N SER A 57 1.31 -11.44 5.11
CA SER A 57 1.69 -11.50 3.71
C SER A 57 0.43 -11.39 2.86
N CYS A 58 0.43 -10.47 1.90
CA CYS A 58 -0.63 -10.27 0.92
C CYS A 58 -0.07 -9.65 -0.37
N PHE A 59 -0.93 -9.44 -1.36
CA PHE A 59 -0.61 -8.74 -2.59
C PHE A 59 -0.97 -7.26 -2.48
N SER A 60 -0.27 -6.44 -3.25
CA SER A 60 -0.57 -5.02 -3.43
C SER A 60 -0.84 -4.71 -4.90
N LEU A 61 -1.61 -3.66 -5.16
CA LEU A 61 -1.81 -3.13 -6.51
C LEU A 61 -1.75 -1.60 -6.49
N GLU A 62 -0.96 -1.05 -7.40
CA GLU A 62 -0.86 0.39 -7.70
C GLU A 62 -1.21 0.63 -9.19
N ASN A 63 -1.31 1.88 -9.64
CA ASN A 63 -1.28 2.15 -11.08
C ASN A 63 0.10 1.75 -11.65
N SER A 64 0.13 1.24 -12.88
CA SER A 64 1.38 1.03 -13.61
C SER A 64 2.01 2.34 -14.07
N GLY A 65 3.31 2.30 -14.37
CA GLY A 65 4.08 3.43 -14.91
C GLY A 65 5.15 3.96 -13.95
N GLU A 66 5.72 5.12 -14.29
CA GLU A 66 6.77 5.74 -13.49
C GLU A 66 6.23 6.40 -12.22
N GLY A 67 6.94 6.17 -11.11
CA GLY A 67 6.64 6.78 -9.82
C GLY A 67 6.71 8.30 -9.88
N THR A 68 5.79 8.99 -9.19
CA THR A 68 5.79 10.45 -9.13
C THR A 68 5.39 10.97 -7.77
N ASP A 69 5.87 12.16 -7.41
CA ASP A 69 5.39 12.96 -6.28
C ASP A 69 4.33 14.00 -6.69
N THR A 70 4.04 14.12 -7.98
CA THR A 70 3.00 15.03 -8.44
C THR A 70 1.61 14.48 -8.06
N PRO A 71 0.74 15.29 -7.42
CA PRO A 71 -0.62 14.88 -7.08
C PRO A 71 -1.52 14.73 -8.32
N ASN A 72 -2.61 13.96 -8.20
CA ASN A 72 -3.68 13.83 -9.19
C ASN A 72 -3.25 13.32 -10.58
N LEU A 73 -2.21 12.48 -10.66
CA LEU A 73 -1.76 11.88 -11.91
C LEU A 73 -2.15 10.41 -12.08
N ASP A 74 -2.80 9.79 -11.09
CA ASP A 74 -3.09 8.33 -11.06
C ASP A 74 -1.85 7.50 -11.42
N LYS A 75 -0.71 7.88 -10.85
CA LYS A 75 0.60 7.23 -11.06
C LYS A 75 1.06 6.58 -9.77
N PRO A 76 1.89 5.52 -9.86
CA PRO A 76 2.48 4.91 -8.68
C PRO A 76 3.29 5.92 -7.87
N ILE A 77 3.47 5.61 -6.59
CA ILE A 77 4.31 6.43 -5.72
C ILE A 77 5.80 6.16 -5.98
N ILE A 78 6.68 7.06 -5.56
CA ILE A 78 8.11 6.84 -5.71
C ILE A 78 8.55 5.70 -4.78
N ALA A 79 9.38 4.77 -5.24
CA ALA A 79 9.95 3.74 -4.37
C ALA A 79 10.94 4.38 -3.38
N ARG A 80 10.61 4.33 -2.08
CA ARG A 80 11.43 4.79 -0.96
C ARG A 80 10.80 4.36 0.37
N GLU A 81 11.32 4.90 1.47
CA GLU A 81 10.75 4.74 2.80
C GLU A 81 9.69 5.79 3.11
N TYR A 82 8.64 5.33 3.77
CA TYR A 82 7.52 6.12 4.26
C TYR A 82 7.21 5.73 5.70
N GLN A 83 6.40 6.55 6.36
CA GLN A 83 5.74 6.17 7.61
C GLN A 83 4.24 6.01 7.41
N LEU A 84 3.59 5.40 8.40
CA LEU A 84 2.15 5.25 8.45
C LEU A 84 1.53 6.26 9.41
N ALA A 85 0.43 6.87 8.99
CA ALA A 85 -0.42 7.70 9.84
C ALA A 85 -1.89 7.38 9.62
N TRP A 86 -2.69 7.38 10.68
CA TRP A 86 -4.14 7.25 10.56
C TRP A 86 -4.74 8.54 10.02
N SER A 87 -5.49 8.43 8.93
CA SER A 87 -6.12 9.54 8.21
C SER A 87 -7.63 9.31 8.05
N ASP A 88 -8.28 10.14 7.25
CA ASP A 88 -9.69 10.02 6.87
C ASP A 88 -9.83 9.87 5.35
N THR A 89 -10.84 9.12 4.92
CA THR A 89 -11.14 8.90 3.50
C THR A 89 -12.64 8.74 3.21
N SER A 90 -13.01 8.92 1.94
CA SER A 90 -14.29 8.47 1.34
C SER A 90 -14.12 7.19 0.54
N CYS A 91 -12.88 6.73 0.33
CA CYS A 91 -12.62 5.48 -0.39
C CYS A 91 -13.09 4.30 0.46
N THR A 92 -13.57 3.24 -0.18
CA THR A 92 -14.06 2.05 0.51
C THR A 92 -12.99 1.47 1.44
N VAL A 93 -13.37 1.17 2.68
CA VAL A 93 -12.55 0.46 3.67
C VAL A 93 -13.35 -0.72 4.25
N PRO A 94 -12.74 -1.65 5.01
CA PRO A 94 -13.48 -2.70 5.70
C PRO A 94 -14.54 -2.12 6.64
N LYS A 95 -15.67 -2.82 6.83
CA LYS A 95 -16.86 -2.31 7.54
C LYS A 95 -16.54 -1.76 8.92
N GLU A 96 -15.61 -2.40 9.63
CA GLU A 96 -15.16 -2.06 10.97
C GLU A 96 -14.47 -0.70 11.04
N TYR A 97 -13.97 -0.17 9.91
CA TYR A 97 -13.28 1.11 9.80
C TYR A 97 -14.14 2.20 9.14
N GLN A 98 -15.35 1.86 8.72
CA GLN A 98 -16.28 2.82 8.14
C GLN A 98 -16.91 3.72 9.22
N ASN A 99 -17.13 4.98 8.86
CA ASN A 99 -17.84 5.98 9.66
C ASN A 99 -17.28 6.21 11.07
N LYS A 100 -15.97 5.98 11.25
CA LYS A 100 -15.29 6.11 12.55
C LYS A 100 -14.86 7.54 12.89
N LYS A 101 -14.82 8.45 11.93
CA LYS A 101 -14.40 9.85 12.17
C LYS A 101 -15.59 10.82 12.07
N CYS A 102 -15.70 11.64 13.11
CA CYS A 102 -16.82 12.49 13.57
C CYS A 102 -17.79 13.03 12.51
N ASN A 103 -19.10 12.86 12.78
CA ASN A 103 -20.27 13.58 12.23
C ASN A 103 -20.43 13.71 10.69
N ASN A 104 -19.46 13.27 9.89
CA ASN A 104 -19.43 13.41 8.42
C ASN A 104 -19.33 12.07 7.67
N GLN A 105 -19.57 10.93 8.35
CA GLN A 105 -19.56 9.59 7.74
C GLN A 105 -18.23 9.24 7.02
N ARG A 106 -17.11 9.81 7.49
CA ARG A 106 -15.79 9.54 6.91
C ARG A 106 -15.21 8.24 7.48
N HIS A 107 -14.49 7.53 6.63
CA HIS A 107 -13.85 6.27 6.95
C HIS A 107 -12.45 6.49 7.53
N GLU A 108 -12.01 5.63 8.45
CA GLU A 108 -10.64 5.62 8.96
C GLU A 108 -9.76 4.76 8.03
N ALA A 109 -8.62 5.30 7.60
CA ALA A 109 -7.69 4.60 6.72
C ALA A 109 -6.24 4.95 7.07
N LEU A 110 -5.31 4.08 6.68
CA LEU A 110 -3.88 4.36 6.77
C LEU A 110 -3.41 5.18 5.57
N GLN A 111 -2.56 6.15 5.86
CA GLN A 111 -1.93 7.04 4.89
C GLN A 111 -0.42 6.88 4.96
N LEU A 112 0.24 6.90 3.80
CA LEU A 112 1.69 7.05 3.70
C LEU A 112 2.07 8.52 3.87
N VAL A 113 3.08 8.76 4.72
CA VAL A 113 3.68 10.08 4.91
C VAL A 113 5.19 10.00 4.73
N ASP A 114 5.77 11.05 4.16
CA ASP A 114 7.22 11.16 4.00
C ASP A 114 7.76 12.17 5.03
N LYS A 115 8.68 11.72 5.89
CA LYS A 115 9.34 12.56 6.90
C LYS A 115 10.16 13.68 6.29
N ASN A 116 10.78 13.42 5.14
CA ASN A 116 11.66 14.35 4.44
C ASN A 116 10.86 15.34 3.58
N HIS A 117 9.65 14.97 3.18
CA HIS A 117 8.75 15.80 2.36
C HIS A 117 7.38 15.95 3.03
N LYS A 118 7.25 16.88 3.97
CA LYS A 118 5.99 17.10 4.73
C LYS A 118 4.78 17.36 3.83
N ASP A 119 4.99 17.98 2.67
CA ASP A 119 3.93 18.25 1.69
C ASP A 119 3.43 17.00 0.97
N PHE A 120 4.17 15.89 0.99
CA PHE A 120 3.73 14.61 0.44
C PHE A 120 2.41 14.14 1.07
N ALA A 121 2.20 14.44 2.36
CA ALA A 121 0.95 14.10 3.05
C ALA A 121 -0.29 14.75 2.41
N LYS A 122 -0.14 15.83 1.63
CA LYS A 122 -1.24 16.45 0.88
C LYS A 122 -1.74 15.58 -0.27
N ARG A 123 -0.91 14.66 -0.79
CA ARG A 123 -1.31 13.71 -1.84
C ARG A 123 -2.35 12.70 -1.37
N LYS A 124 -2.49 12.50 -0.05
CA LYS A 124 -3.36 11.48 0.55
C LYS A 124 -3.21 10.11 -0.14
N ILE A 125 -1.97 9.61 -0.19
CA ILE A 125 -1.70 8.23 -0.60
C ILE A 125 -2.20 7.31 0.51
N LEU A 126 -3.30 6.61 0.25
CA LEU A 126 -3.99 5.79 1.24
C LEU A 126 -3.80 4.30 0.94
N ILE A 127 -4.08 3.48 1.95
CA ILE A 127 -4.31 2.05 1.79
C ILE A 127 -5.81 1.84 1.93
N HIS A 128 -6.47 1.28 0.92
CA HIS A 128 -7.92 1.08 0.94
C HIS A 128 -8.37 -0.11 0.09
N VAL A 129 -9.67 -0.39 0.13
CA VAL A 129 -10.28 -1.51 -0.60
C VAL A 129 -10.48 -1.13 -2.06
N GLY A 130 -10.08 -2.05 -2.93
CA GLY A 130 -10.20 -1.97 -4.39
C GLY A 130 -9.54 -3.19 -5.01
N ASN A 131 -9.85 -3.49 -6.27
CA ASN A 131 -9.36 -4.71 -6.89
C ASN A 131 -8.54 -4.46 -8.17
N SER A 132 -8.79 -3.36 -8.88
CA SER A 132 -8.16 -3.08 -10.19
C SER A 132 -7.45 -1.72 -10.19
N ALA A 133 -6.63 -1.46 -11.21
CA ALA A 133 -5.97 -0.17 -11.43
C ALA A 133 -6.93 1.03 -11.54
N HIS A 134 -8.20 0.78 -11.88
CA HIS A 134 -9.24 1.82 -11.89
C HIS A 134 -9.69 2.23 -10.48
N ASP A 135 -9.46 1.37 -9.49
CA ASP A 135 -9.85 1.59 -8.11
C ASP A 135 -8.73 2.24 -7.31
N THR A 136 -7.48 2.21 -7.78
CA THR A 136 -6.30 2.72 -7.04
C THR A 136 -6.36 4.23 -6.84
N LEU A 137 -6.67 5.01 -7.89
CA LEU A 137 -6.66 6.48 -7.86
C LEU A 137 -5.31 7.04 -7.32
N GLY A 138 -4.19 6.40 -7.70
CA GLY A 138 -2.85 6.69 -7.17
C GLY A 138 -2.56 6.20 -5.74
N CYS A 139 -3.48 5.48 -5.10
CA CYS A 139 -3.30 4.84 -3.79
C CYS A 139 -2.79 3.39 -3.92
N ILE A 140 -2.57 2.75 -2.77
CA ILE A 140 -2.18 1.33 -2.67
C ILE A 140 -3.41 0.50 -2.31
N LEU A 141 -3.72 -0.51 -3.13
CA LEU A 141 -4.72 -1.52 -2.82
C LEU A 141 -4.04 -2.76 -2.26
N LEU A 142 -4.75 -3.52 -1.42
CA LEU A 142 -4.27 -4.81 -0.92
C LEU A 142 -5.25 -5.93 -1.25
N GLY A 143 -4.77 -7.15 -1.42
CA GLY A 143 -5.57 -8.34 -1.73
C GLY A 143 -4.93 -9.63 -1.24
N MET A 144 -5.73 -10.63 -0.89
CA MET A 144 -5.21 -11.94 -0.44
C MET A 144 -4.91 -12.89 -1.58
N GLN A 145 -5.39 -12.56 -2.78
CA GLN A 145 -5.27 -13.35 -4.00
C GLN A 145 -5.11 -12.37 -5.18
N HIS A 146 -4.61 -12.85 -6.31
CA HIS A 146 -4.59 -12.11 -7.56
C HIS A 146 -4.69 -13.09 -8.74
N ASP A 147 -4.97 -12.54 -9.91
CA ASP A 147 -4.74 -13.18 -11.20
C ASP A 147 -3.90 -12.24 -12.10
N GLU A 148 -3.98 -12.42 -13.41
CA GLU A 148 -3.27 -11.61 -14.40
C GLU A 148 -3.89 -10.22 -14.65
N ASP A 149 -5.06 -9.94 -14.08
CA ASP A 149 -5.84 -8.73 -14.32
C ASP A 149 -5.98 -7.86 -13.06
N MET A 150 -6.17 -8.50 -11.89
CA MET A 150 -6.58 -7.81 -10.67
C MET A 150 -6.25 -8.57 -9.37
N ILE A 151 -6.43 -7.90 -8.24
CA ILE A 151 -6.36 -8.51 -6.90
C ILE A 151 -7.75 -8.81 -6.35
N TYR A 152 -7.85 -9.75 -5.41
CA TYR A 152 -9.10 -10.19 -4.80
C TYR A 152 -9.01 -10.23 -3.28
N LYS A 153 -10.19 -10.36 -2.64
CA LYS A 153 -10.36 -10.38 -1.18
C LYS A 153 -9.74 -9.14 -0.51
N SER A 154 -9.89 -7.99 -1.17
CA SER A 154 -9.26 -6.75 -0.72
C SER A 154 -9.72 -6.31 0.67
N SER A 155 -11.01 -6.44 0.98
CA SER A 155 -11.52 -6.12 2.33
C SER A 155 -10.87 -6.95 3.43
N GLU A 156 -10.55 -8.22 3.18
CA GLU A 156 -9.86 -9.08 4.15
C GLU A 156 -8.41 -8.61 4.35
N ALA A 157 -7.68 -8.38 3.25
CA ALA A 157 -6.28 -7.96 3.29
C ALA A 157 -6.11 -6.62 4.01
N VAL A 158 -6.92 -5.62 3.65
CA VAL A 158 -6.89 -4.30 4.28
C VAL A 158 -7.26 -4.38 5.75
N LYS A 159 -8.27 -5.18 6.12
CA LYS A 159 -8.66 -5.36 7.52
C LYS A 159 -7.51 -5.95 8.34
N ARG A 160 -6.90 -7.03 7.86
CA ARG A 160 -5.78 -7.69 8.56
C ARG A 160 -4.60 -6.73 8.75
N PHE A 161 -4.27 -5.94 7.73
CA PHE A 161 -3.21 -4.94 7.84
C PHE A 161 -3.57 -3.83 8.84
N PHE A 162 -4.80 -3.29 8.77
CA PHE A 162 -5.26 -2.25 9.67
C PHE A 162 -5.31 -2.72 11.12
N ASP A 163 -5.81 -3.93 11.37
CA ASP A 163 -5.87 -4.53 12.71
C ASP A 163 -4.46 -4.67 13.29
N LEU A 164 -3.50 -5.17 12.49
CA LEU A 164 -2.10 -5.29 12.90
C LEU A 164 -1.48 -3.92 13.25
N VAL A 165 -1.72 -2.90 12.42
CA VAL A 165 -1.20 -1.55 12.67
C VAL A 165 -1.88 -0.90 13.87
N LYS A 166 -3.17 -1.15 14.09
CA LYS A 166 -3.92 -0.66 15.26
C LYS A 166 -3.39 -1.29 16.54
N GLU A 167 -3.12 -2.59 16.52
CA GLU A 167 -2.61 -3.35 17.66
C GLU A 167 -1.20 -2.88 18.06
N LYS A 168 -0.32 -2.68 17.08
CA LYS A 168 1.09 -2.35 17.34
C LYS A 168 1.39 -0.85 17.44
N GLY A 169 0.51 0.01 16.94
CA GLY A 169 0.73 1.45 16.82
C GLY A 169 1.38 1.84 15.49
N ALA A 170 0.81 2.84 14.80
CA ALA A 170 1.25 3.23 13.45
C ALA A 170 2.67 3.81 13.40
N ASP A 171 3.11 4.47 14.47
CA ASP A 171 4.45 5.02 14.65
C ASP A 171 5.55 3.95 14.80
N GLN A 172 5.15 2.69 15.01
CA GLN A 172 6.07 1.56 15.12
C GLN A 172 6.42 0.92 13.77
N PHE A 173 5.87 1.41 12.66
CA PHE A 173 6.11 0.87 11.32
C PHE A 173 6.95 1.81 10.45
N VAL A 174 7.87 1.21 9.69
CA VAL A 174 8.47 1.79 8.49
C VAL A 174 7.89 1.08 7.28
N PHE A 175 7.48 1.84 6.27
CA PHE A 175 6.92 1.31 5.03
C PHE A 175 7.94 1.50 3.91
N LYS A 176 8.59 0.43 3.49
CA LYS A 176 9.60 0.42 2.44
C LYS A 176 8.99 -0.10 1.14
N ILE A 177 9.19 0.66 0.08
CA ILE A 177 8.83 0.27 -1.29
C ILE A 177 10.10 0.01 -2.07
N ILE A 178 10.15 -1.12 -2.77
CA ILE A 178 11.23 -1.51 -3.66
C ILE A 178 10.64 -1.73 -5.05
N ASP A 179 11.27 -1.11 -6.04
CA ASP A 179 10.90 -1.29 -7.45
C ASP A 179 11.29 -2.67 -7.97
N LYS A 180 10.59 -3.11 -9.02
CA LYS A 180 10.97 -4.31 -9.76
C LYS A 180 12.33 -4.09 -10.43
N VAL A 181 13.20 -5.10 -10.34
CA VAL A 181 14.53 -5.13 -10.99
C VAL A 181 14.38 -5.46 -12.47
#